data_AF-B5XCV5-F1
#
_entry.id   AF-B5XCV5-F1
#
_cell.length_a   1.000
_cell.length_b   1.000
_cell.length_c   1.000
_cell.angle_alpha   90.00
_cell.angle_beta   90.00
_cell.angle_gamma   90.00
#
_symmetry.space_group_name_H-M   'P 1'
#
loop_
_entity.id
_entity.type
_entity.pdbx_description
1 polymer ?
#
loop_
_entity_poly.entity_id
_entity_poly.type
_entity_poly.pdbx_seq_one_letter_code
_entity_poly.pdbx_strand_id
1 'polypeptide(L)'
;MTIWIALLLATFAVGASAQCKCDSMKWTTCDGTPCTCSIMVEAGMAQNLNCSTLIPKCYLMKAEMYRAKNNLSTRTGGKPVETAFVDNNGIYDPVCEATGAFRAKQCNNTEECWCVNSAGVRRTDEGDKSLKCEKLVETYWVRLELKHKEVSKAVDASKLQAAIANAIETRYSFDKTLVKEVEYDPDARMIIVDVQKAKGDRKADLSRMAYYVDEEAPTFTMKKLTGGIIAVIVVVILAVVAGLLVLFFARKREQKYSKAEPREMEAL
;
A
#
# COMPACT_ATOMS: atom_id res chain seq x y z
N MET A 1 -0.32 21.22 61.27
CA MET A 1 0.61 21.73 60.24
C MET A 1 0.49 20.82 59.02
N THR A 2 -0.64 20.90 58.33
CA THR A 2 -1.15 19.84 57.42
C THR A 2 -1.88 20.46 56.22
N ILE A 3 -1.44 21.65 55.77
CA ILE A 3 -2.10 22.42 54.69
C ILE A 3 -1.08 22.92 53.65
N TRP A 4 0.03 22.19 53.43
CA TRP A 4 1.04 22.59 52.42
C TRP A 4 1.54 21.48 51.49
N ILE A 5 0.94 20.27 51.54
CA ILE A 5 1.34 19.17 50.66
C ILE A 5 0.35 18.96 49.49
N ALA A 6 -0.83 19.58 49.53
CA ALA A 6 -1.84 19.42 48.48
C ALA A 6 -1.64 20.32 47.24
N LEU A 7 -0.60 21.18 47.21
CA LEU A 7 -0.40 22.17 46.14
C LEU A 7 0.78 21.88 45.19
N LEU A 8 1.42 20.71 45.30
CA LEU A 8 2.53 20.30 44.41
C LEU A 8 2.18 19.15 43.44
N LEU A 9 0.90 18.81 43.30
CA LEU A 9 0.42 17.78 42.37
C LEU A 9 -0.54 18.31 41.29
N ALA A 10 -0.54 19.61 41.04
CA ALA A 10 -1.43 20.26 40.06
C ALA A 10 -0.70 21.03 38.94
N THR A 11 0.57 20.72 38.66
CA THR A 11 1.35 21.39 37.60
C THR A 11 2.25 20.44 36.79
N PHE A 12 1.74 19.27 36.41
CA PHE A 12 2.25 18.52 35.23
C PHE A 12 1.09 17.82 34.52
N ALA A 13 0.06 18.58 34.18
CA ALA A 13 -0.92 18.19 33.17
C ALA A 13 -0.88 19.20 32.02
N VAL A 14 0.31 19.41 31.46
CA VAL A 14 0.48 20.09 30.17
C VAL A 14 0.99 19.04 29.20
N GLY A 15 0.12 18.64 28.27
CA GLY A 15 0.52 17.94 27.06
C GLY A 15 0.43 16.41 27.09
N ALA A 16 -0.73 15.85 27.43
CA ALA A 16 -1.18 14.67 26.68
C ALA A 16 -1.71 15.18 25.32
N SER A 17 -0.84 15.70 24.46
CA SER A 17 -1.17 15.82 23.04
C SER A 17 -1.42 14.40 22.56
N ALA A 18 -2.50 14.17 21.83
CA ALA A 18 -2.73 12.88 21.21
C ALA A 18 -1.47 12.51 20.41
N GLN A 19 -0.75 11.46 20.84
CA GLN A 19 0.43 10.96 20.12
C GLN A 19 -0.02 10.54 18.72
N CYS A 20 0.08 11.46 17.77
CA CYS A 20 -0.19 11.14 16.39
C CYS A 20 0.96 10.30 15.84
N LYS A 21 0.66 9.34 14.98
CA LYS A 21 1.62 8.34 14.51
C LYS A 21 1.61 8.25 12.99
N CYS A 22 2.78 8.00 12.41
CA CYS A 22 2.92 7.64 11.01
C CYS A 22 2.91 6.10 10.87
N ASP A 23 1.79 5.53 10.41
CA ASP A 23 1.69 4.07 10.26
C ASP A 23 2.63 3.53 9.18
N SER A 24 2.91 4.33 8.15
CA SER A 24 3.80 3.95 7.05
C SER A 24 5.28 3.98 7.43
N MET A 25 5.67 4.46 8.63
CA MET A 25 7.07 4.56 9.00
C MET A 25 7.36 4.66 10.50
N LYS A 26 8.06 3.65 11.03
CA LYS A 26 8.38 3.52 12.47
C LYS A 26 9.49 4.44 12.98
N TRP A 27 10.27 5.08 12.10
CA TRP A 27 11.39 5.95 12.50
C TRP A 27 11.04 7.44 12.56
N THR A 28 9.76 7.78 12.39
CA THR A 28 9.31 9.18 12.37
C THR A 28 9.09 9.72 13.78
N THR A 29 9.39 10.99 13.96
CA THR A 29 8.95 11.77 15.12
C THR A 29 7.74 12.60 14.70
N CYS A 30 6.62 12.41 15.38
CA CYS A 30 5.36 13.09 15.09
C CYS A 30 4.86 13.84 16.33
N ASP A 31 4.52 15.12 16.17
CA ASP A 31 3.97 15.96 17.24
C ASP A 31 3.10 17.11 16.68
N GLY A 32 2.31 17.73 17.55
CA GLY A 32 1.52 18.93 17.29
C GLY A 32 0.08 18.70 16.82
N THR A 33 -0.66 19.81 16.74
CA THR A 33 -2.04 19.89 16.22
C THR A 33 -2.14 21.07 15.25
N PRO A 34 -2.23 20.87 13.92
CA PRO A 34 -2.33 19.59 13.21
C PRO A 34 -1.05 18.75 13.32
N CYS A 35 -1.19 17.42 13.22
CA CYS A 35 -0.07 16.49 13.36
C CYS A 35 1.01 16.75 12.30
N THR A 36 2.23 16.96 12.75
CA THR A 36 3.41 17.10 11.88
C THR A 36 4.38 15.97 12.15
N CYS A 37 4.74 15.23 11.11
CA CYS A 37 5.67 14.11 11.19
C CYS A 37 6.94 14.42 10.39
N SER A 38 8.09 14.07 10.96
CA SER A 38 9.38 14.20 10.31
C SER A 38 10.24 12.96 10.49
N ILE A 39 11.20 12.78 9.59
CA ILE A 39 12.19 11.71 9.66
C ILE A 39 13.60 12.30 9.52
N MET A 40 14.52 11.83 10.35
CA MET A 40 15.93 12.20 10.24
C MET A 40 16.54 11.53 9.02
N VAL A 41 17.07 12.35 8.11
CA VAL A 41 17.74 11.89 6.88
C VAL A 41 19.23 12.25 6.87
N GLU A 42 19.65 13.20 7.70
CA GLU A 42 21.05 13.54 7.95
C GLU A 42 21.16 14.21 9.33
N ALA A 43 22.38 14.33 9.88
CA ALA A 43 22.60 15.03 11.14
C ALA A 43 22.09 16.48 11.04
N GLY A 44 21.13 16.84 11.90
CA GLY A 44 20.50 18.17 11.89
C GLY A 44 19.52 18.42 10.74
N MET A 45 19.27 17.45 9.87
CA MET A 45 18.32 17.57 8.75
C MET A 45 17.16 16.58 8.91
N ALA A 46 15.99 17.13 9.24
CA ALA A 46 14.74 16.40 9.28
C ALA A 46 13.90 16.69 8.03
N GLN A 47 13.40 15.64 7.40
CA GLN A 47 12.49 15.73 6.26
C GLN A 47 11.04 15.61 6.77
N ASN A 48 10.20 16.59 6.45
CA ASN A 48 8.77 16.53 6.74
C ASN A 48 8.08 15.49 5.85
N LEU A 49 7.12 14.77 6.42
CA LEU A 49 6.44 13.65 5.80
C LEU A 49 4.93 13.82 5.79
N ASN A 50 4.31 13.37 4.71
CA ASN A 50 2.87 13.18 4.62
C ASN A 50 2.52 11.71 4.90
N CYS A 51 2.05 11.43 6.12
CA CYS A 51 1.71 10.09 6.58
C CYS A 51 0.41 9.52 5.98
N SER A 52 -0.37 10.33 5.25
CA SER A 52 -1.52 9.84 4.47
C SER A 52 -1.12 9.19 3.15
N THR A 53 0.16 9.25 2.78
CA THR A 53 0.69 8.66 1.55
C THR A 53 1.94 7.85 1.83
N LEU A 54 2.29 6.93 0.92
CA LEU A 54 3.57 6.24 1.00
C LEU A 54 4.71 7.24 0.87
N ILE A 55 5.72 7.08 1.72
CA ILE A 55 6.91 7.93 1.74
C ILE A 55 7.75 7.61 0.49
N PRO A 56 8.32 8.63 -0.19
CA PRO A 56 9.22 8.42 -1.32
C PRO A 56 10.42 7.53 -0.97
N LYS A 57 10.77 6.61 -1.87
CA LYS A 57 11.87 5.64 -1.68
C LYS A 57 13.21 6.33 -1.36
N CYS A 58 13.51 7.45 -2.03
CA CYS A 58 14.76 8.17 -1.81
C CYS A 58 14.92 8.63 -0.35
N TYR A 59 13.86 9.18 0.25
CA TYR A 59 13.88 9.58 1.66
C TYR A 59 14.03 8.41 2.62
N LEU A 60 13.39 7.28 2.31
CA LEU A 60 13.51 6.08 3.12
C LEU A 60 14.92 5.51 3.10
N MET A 61 15.55 5.44 1.91
CA MET A 61 16.95 5.05 1.77
C MET A 61 17.88 6.02 2.51
N LYS A 62 17.63 7.33 2.41
CA LYS A 62 18.43 8.34 3.12
C LYS A 62 18.33 8.20 4.63
N ALA A 63 17.12 8.01 5.15
CA ALA A 63 16.89 7.75 6.57
C ALA A 63 17.55 6.43 7.03
N GLU A 64 17.51 5.39 6.21
CA GLU A 64 18.19 4.13 6.49
C GLU A 64 19.71 4.31 6.56
N MET A 65 20.31 5.06 5.63
CA MET A 65 21.74 5.35 5.64
C MET A 65 22.16 6.23 6.81
N TYR A 66 21.36 7.23 7.18
CA TYR A 66 21.58 8.01 8.40
C TYR A 66 21.61 7.11 9.63
N ARG A 67 20.64 6.19 9.74
CA ARG A 67 20.56 5.27 10.87
C ARG A 67 21.73 4.29 10.90
N ALA A 68 22.11 3.74 9.75
CA ALA A 68 23.28 2.86 9.61
C ALA A 68 24.56 3.56 10.10
N LYS A 69 24.80 4.80 9.65
CA LYS A 69 25.95 5.63 10.06
C LYS A 69 25.99 5.92 11.57
N ASN A 70 24.84 5.92 12.23
CA ASN A 70 24.70 6.20 13.67
C ASN A 70 24.51 4.94 14.53
N ASN A 71 24.77 3.74 13.99
CA ASN A 71 24.60 2.46 14.68
C ASN A 71 23.17 2.24 15.23
N LEU A 72 22.17 2.80 14.55
CA LEU A 72 20.76 2.60 14.85
C LEU A 72 20.20 1.45 14.02
N SER A 73 19.07 0.88 14.45
CA SER A 73 18.43 -0.22 13.71
C SER A 73 17.99 0.20 12.30
N THR A 74 18.50 -0.48 11.28
CA THR A 74 18.10 -0.33 9.87
C THR A 74 17.00 -1.33 9.51
N ARG A 75 16.60 -1.43 8.23
CA ARG A 75 15.70 -2.50 7.81
C ARG A 75 16.46 -3.82 7.89
N THR A 76 15.80 -4.86 8.39
CA THR A 76 16.36 -6.22 8.39
C THR A 76 16.13 -6.85 7.01
N GLY A 77 16.77 -6.30 5.98
CA GLY A 77 16.91 -7.01 4.71
C GLY A 77 17.79 -8.23 4.96
N GLY A 78 17.31 -9.43 4.63
CA GLY A 78 18.11 -10.65 4.78
C GLY A 78 19.47 -10.48 4.11
N LYS A 79 20.53 -11.03 4.71
CA LYS A 79 21.84 -11.11 4.04
C LYS A 79 21.63 -11.77 2.66
N PRO A 80 22.17 -11.23 1.57
CA PRO A 80 22.16 -11.92 0.29
C PRO A 80 22.78 -13.30 0.46
N VAL A 81 22.18 -14.32 -0.14
CA VAL A 81 22.78 -15.66 -0.23
C VAL A 81 24.06 -15.57 -1.07
N GLU A 82 25.11 -16.32 -0.69
CA GLU A 82 26.46 -16.23 -1.27
C GLU A 82 26.54 -16.45 -2.80
N THR A 83 25.49 -17.01 -3.41
CA THR A 83 25.41 -17.28 -4.86
C THR A 83 24.64 -16.22 -5.65
N ALA A 84 24.03 -15.23 -5.00
CA ALA A 84 23.48 -14.09 -5.71
C ALA A 84 24.64 -13.18 -6.13
N PHE A 85 24.64 -12.68 -7.37
CA PHE A 85 25.43 -11.50 -7.69
C PHE A 85 24.98 -10.39 -6.73
N VAL A 86 25.74 -10.17 -5.66
CA VAL A 86 25.49 -9.10 -4.71
C VAL A 86 25.78 -7.82 -5.46
N ASP A 87 24.74 -7.20 -5.99
CA ASP A 87 24.80 -5.82 -6.42
C ASP A 87 24.97 -5.01 -5.12
N ASN A 88 26.22 -4.83 -4.70
CA ASN A 88 26.65 -4.11 -3.49
C ASN A 88 26.25 -2.61 -3.53
N ASN A 89 25.43 -2.23 -4.51
CA ASN A 89 24.98 -0.89 -4.86
C ASN A 89 23.49 -0.65 -4.52
N GLY A 90 22.75 -1.66 -4.03
CA GLY A 90 21.30 -1.53 -3.80
C GLY A 90 20.93 -0.51 -2.71
N ILE A 91 21.80 -0.31 -1.73
CA ILE A 91 21.64 0.67 -0.65
C ILE A 91 22.88 1.59 -0.65
N TYR A 92 22.65 2.86 -0.93
CA TYR A 92 23.63 3.95 -0.89
C TYR A 92 22.96 5.18 -0.27
N ASP A 93 23.73 6.19 0.14
CA ASP A 93 23.18 7.46 0.64
C ASP A 93 22.76 8.34 -0.55
N PRO A 94 21.46 8.44 -0.86
CA PRO A 94 21.04 9.08 -2.08
C PRO A 94 20.91 10.59 -1.93
N VAL A 95 21.08 11.28 -3.05
CA VAL A 95 20.68 12.67 -3.22
C VAL A 95 19.26 12.69 -3.78
N CYS A 96 18.36 13.31 -3.01
CA CYS A 96 16.94 13.42 -3.33
C CYS A 96 16.58 14.85 -3.74
N GLU A 97 15.59 14.99 -4.61
CA GLU A 97 14.89 16.27 -4.80
C GLU A 97 13.95 16.57 -3.62
N ALA A 98 13.45 17.80 -3.55
CA ALA A 98 12.49 18.24 -2.53
C ALA A 98 11.14 17.51 -2.58
N THR A 99 10.85 16.81 -3.69
CA THR A 99 9.67 15.94 -3.85
C THR A 99 9.91 14.51 -3.36
N GLY A 100 11.16 14.16 -3.01
CA GLY A 100 11.58 12.81 -2.67
C GLY A 100 11.90 11.91 -3.87
N ALA A 101 11.89 12.45 -5.09
CA ALA A 101 12.43 11.78 -6.26
C ALA A 101 13.96 11.71 -6.19
N PHE A 102 14.56 10.69 -6.81
CA PHE A 102 16.02 10.63 -6.95
C PHE A 102 16.51 11.72 -7.90
N ARG A 103 17.64 12.36 -7.56
CA ARG A 103 18.43 13.07 -8.57
C ARG A 103 18.98 12.06 -9.56
N ALA A 104 18.93 12.40 -10.85
CA ALA A 104 19.40 11.50 -11.90
C ALA A 104 20.89 11.16 -11.76
N LYS A 105 21.70 12.12 -11.30
CA LYS A 105 23.11 11.88 -10.93
C LYS A 105 23.22 11.63 -9.44
N GLN A 106 23.89 10.55 -9.08
CA GLN A 106 24.30 10.20 -7.73
C GLN A 106 25.82 10.18 -7.69
N CYS A 107 26.41 10.54 -6.55
CA CYS A 107 27.85 10.51 -6.37
C CYS A 107 28.17 10.03 -4.96
N ASN A 108 29.31 9.36 -4.80
CA ASN A 108 29.90 9.14 -3.50
C ASN A 108 30.72 10.36 -3.06
N ASN A 109 31.21 10.32 -1.83
CA ASN A 109 32.01 11.42 -1.25
C ASN A 109 33.44 11.49 -1.81
N THR A 110 33.82 10.62 -2.76
CA THR A 110 35.19 10.40 -3.26
C THR A 110 35.36 10.62 -4.77
N GLU A 111 34.45 11.41 -5.37
CA GLU A 111 34.45 11.86 -6.77
C GLU A 111 33.84 10.93 -7.81
N GLU A 112 33.44 9.72 -7.42
CA GLU A 112 32.77 8.77 -8.31
C GLU A 112 31.27 9.07 -8.35
N CYS A 113 30.72 9.09 -9.55
CA CYS A 113 29.33 9.41 -9.85
C CYS A 113 28.73 8.37 -10.80
N TRP A 114 27.43 8.14 -10.70
CA TRP A 114 26.66 7.27 -11.58
C TRP A 114 25.27 7.85 -11.85
N CYS A 115 24.65 7.43 -12.95
CA CYS A 115 23.26 7.79 -13.22
C CYS A 115 22.30 6.73 -12.66
N VAL A 116 21.15 7.17 -12.15
CA VAL A 116 20.06 6.30 -11.68
C VAL A 116 18.75 6.56 -12.43
N ASN A 117 17.87 5.56 -12.43
CA ASN A 117 16.48 5.72 -12.85
C ASN A 117 15.60 6.26 -11.70
N SER A 118 14.30 6.44 -11.95
CA SER A 118 13.34 6.88 -10.91
C SER A 118 13.20 5.91 -9.73
N ALA A 119 13.71 4.68 -9.84
CA ALA A 119 13.75 3.71 -8.75
C ALA A 119 15.05 3.75 -7.92
N GLY A 120 15.98 4.66 -8.23
CA GLY A 120 17.29 4.73 -7.58
C GLY A 120 18.26 3.64 -8.03
N VAL A 121 17.94 2.91 -9.09
CA VAL A 121 18.80 1.82 -9.61
C VAL A 121 19.80 2.41 -10.60
N ARG A 122 21.07 2.06 -10.43
CA ARG A 122 22.17 2.48 -11.30
C ARG A 122 21.95 2.03 -12.75
N ARG A 123 22.19 2.94 -13.71
CA ARG A 123 21.98 2.74 -15.16
C ARG A 123 23.21 3.00 -16.02
N THR A 124 24.33 3.34 -15.39
CA THR A 124 25.62 3.58 -16.04
C THR A 124 26.72 2.97 -15.20
N ASP A 125 27.89 2.77 -15.78
CA ASP A 125 29.10 2.58 -15.00
C ASP A 125 29.42 3.84 -14.19
N GLU A 126 30.29 3.68 -13.20
CA GLU A 126 30.82 4.77 -12.42
C GLU A 126 31.75 5.63 -13.29
N GLY A 127 31.63 6.94 -13.15
CA GLY A 127 32.47 7.93 -13.80
C GLY A 127 32.82 9.05 -12.83
N ASP A 128 33.50 10.08 -13.32
CA ASP A 128 33.85 11.23 -12.50
C ASP A 128 32.70 12.26 -12.40
N LYS A 129 32.97 13.40 -11.76
CA LYS A 129 32.02 14.52 -11.61
C LYS A 129 31.51 15.09 -12.93
N SER A 130 32.22 14.89 -14.05
CA SER A 130 31.83 15.35 -15.39
C SER A 130 30.71 14.52 -16.01
N LEU A 131 30.39 13.35 -15.43
CA LEU A 131 29.28 12.50 -15.85
C LEU A 131 27.97 13.31 -15.90
N LYS A 132 27.28 13.22 -17.05
CA LYS A 132 26.03 13.93 -17.33
C LYS A 132 24.84 12.97 -17.24
N CYS A 133 23.96 13.22 -16.29
CA CYS A 133 22.67 12.54 -16.14
C CYS A 133 21.55 13.57 -16.36
N GLU A 134 21.34 13.99 -17.61
CA GLU A 134 20.47 15.13 -17.95
C GLU A 134 19.00 14.92 -17.60
N LYS A 135 18.54 13.66 -17.64
CA LYS A 135 17.14 13.31 -17.38
C LYS A 135 17.06 12.08 -16.49
N LEU A 136 16.13 12.13 -15.55
CA LEU A 136 15.75 10.96 -14.78
C LEU A 136 14.94 10.02 -15.68
N VAL A 137 15.48 8.83 -15.93
CA VAL A 137 14.81 7.79 -16.71
C VAL A 137 13.75 7.15 -15.84
N GLU A 138 12.51 7.09 -16.35
CA GLU A 138 11.37 6.58 -15.59
C GLU A 138 11.31 5.05 -15.61
N THR A 139 11.21 4.43 -14.44
CA THR A 139 10.92 3.01 -14.27
C THR A 139 9.44 2.75 -14.56
N TYR A 140 9.16 2.14 -15.71
CA TYR A 140 7.78 1.86 -16.14
C TYR A 140 7.35 0.40 -15.91
N TRP A 141 8.27 -0.48 -15.56
CA TRP A 141 8.01 -1.90 -15.30
C TRP A 141 8.83 -2.35 -14.08
N VAL A 142 8.15 -2.97 -13.13
CA VAL A 142 8.75 -3.68 -11.99
C VAL A 142 8.21 -5.11 -11.98
N ARG A 143 9.11 -6.07 -11.79
CA ARG A 143 8.77 -7.48 -11.56
C ARG A 143 8.99 -7.80 -10.08
N LEU A 144 7.95 -8.24 -9.40
CA LEU A 144 8.02 -8.68 -8.01
C LEU A 144 8.08 -10.20 -7.98
N GLU A 145 9.02 -10.74 -7.21
CA GLU A 145 9.14 -12.18 -6.98
C GLU A 145 8.83 -12.48 -5.52
N LEU A 146 7.69 -13.13 -5.30
CA LEU A 146 7.16 -13.38 -3.95
C LEU A 146 7.17 -14.87 -3.68
N LYS A 147 7.82 -15.29 -2.60
CA LYS A 147 7.82 -16.68 -2.15
C LYS A 147 6.94 -16.85 -0.93
N HIS A 148 5.98 -17.78 -1.00
CA HIS A 148 5.11 -18.07 0.13
C HIS A 148 5.59 -19.29 0.94
N LYS A 149 5.26 -19.29 2.24
CA LYS A 149 5.46 -20.46 3.12
C LYS A 149 4.52 -21.59 2.72
N GLU A 150 4.79 -22.80 3.19
CA GLU A 150 3.88 -23.93 3.01
C GLU A 150 2.48 -23.59 3.53
N VAL A 151 1.48 -24.01 2.76
CA VAL A 151 0.06 -23.76 3.03
C VAL A 151 -0.67 -25.09 3.11
N SER A 152 -1.60 -25.20 4.07
CA SER A 152 -2.40 -26.41 4.26
C SER A 152 -3.45 -26.63 3.18
N LYS A 153 -3.73 -25.59 2.37
CA LYS A 153 -4.65 -25.64 1.23
C LYS A 153 -3.91 -25.14 -0.01
N ALA A 154 -4.12 -25.83 -1.12
CA ALA A 154 -3.57 -25.43 -2.41
C ALA A 154 -3.98 -23.98 -2.76
N VAL A 155 -3.04 -23.23 -3.32
CA VAL A 155 -3.29 -21.88 -3.83
C VAL A 155 -4.08 -21.99 -5.14
N ASP A 156 -5.17 -21.24 -5.24
CA ASP A 156 -5.98 -21.17 -6.45
C ASP A 156 -5.38 -20.14 -7.42
N ALA A 157 -4.60 -20.61 -8.38
CA ALA A 157 -3.91 -19.77 -9.37
C ALA A 157 -4.89 -18.84 -10.13
N SER A 158 -6.12 -19.28 -10.38
CA SER A 158 -7.13 -18.50 -11.12
C SER A 158 -7.57 -17.23 -10.38
N LYS A 159 -7.45 -17.22 -9.05
CA LYS A 159 -7.82 -16.08 -8.20
C LYS A 159 -6.63 -15.20 -7.84
N LEU A 160 -5.42 -15.65 -8.14
CA LEU A 160 -4.20 -15.03 -7.65
C LEU A 160 -4.02 -13.62 -8.24
N GLN A 161 -4.24 -13.45 -9.55
CA GLN A 161 -4.14 -12.15 -10.20
C GLN A 161 -5.04 -11.10 -9.54
N ALA A 162 -6.33 -11.41 -9.38
CA ALA A 162 -7.28 -10.48 -8.77
C ALA A 162 -6.99 -10.25 -7.27
N ALA A 163 -6.54 -11.27 -6.54
CA ALA A 163 -6.16 -11.13 -5.13
C ALA A 163 -4.95 -10.21 -4.95
N ILE A 164 -3.93 -10.34 -5.80
CA ILE A 164 -2.73 -9.50 -5.77
C ILE A 164 -3.05 -8.06 -6.17
N ALA A 165 -3.80 -7.88 -7.26
CA ALA A 165 -4.18 -6.56 -7.72
C ALA A 165 -5.00 -5.79 -6.65
N ASN A 166 -5.95 -6.45 -5.98
CA ASN A 166 -6.72 -5.87 -4.88
C ASN A 166 -5.84 -5.56 -3.66
N ALA A 167 -4.87 -6.42 -3.34
CA ALA A 167 -3.95 -6.19 -2.23
C ALA A 167 -3.04 -4.98 -2.50
N ILE A 168 -2.54 -4.84 -3.73
CA ILE A 168 -1.73 -3.70 -4.15
C ILE A 168 -2.53 -2.39 -4.06
N GLU A 169 -3.78 -2.40 -4.54
CA GLU A 169 -4.69 -1.25 -4.45
C GLU A 169 -4.99 -0.85 -3.01
N THR A 170 -5.39 -1.83 -2.19
CA THR A 170 -5.80 -1.55 -0.82
C THR A 170 -4.63 -1.15 0.08
N ARG A 171 -3.48 -1.81 -0.05
CA ARG A 171 -2.34 -1.63 0.86
C ARG A 171 -1.44 -0.47 0.47
N TYR A 172 -1.23 -0.27 -0.83
CA TYR A 172 -0.26 0.71 -1.33
C TYR A 172 -0.91 1.89 -2.05
N SER A 173 -2.24 1.89 -2.20
CA SER A 173 -2.97 2.92 -2.97
C SER A 173 -2.49 3.00 -4.43
N PHE A 174 -2.13 1.86 -5.02
CA PHE A 174 -1.73 1.74 -6.43
C PHE A 174 -2.89 1.20 -7.27
N ASP A 175 -3.11 1.78 -8.44
CA ASP A 175 -4.17 1.32 -9.34
C ASP A 175 -3.96 -0.16 -9.71
N LYS A 176 -4.95 -0.99 -9.42
CA LYS A 176 -4.94 -2.44 -9.69
C LYS A 176 -4.72 -2.77 -11.16
N THR A 177 -5.07 -1.87 -12.08
CA THR A 177 -4.87 -2.05 -13.53
C THR A 177 -3.40 -2.03 -13.94
N LEU A 178 -2.50 -1.57 -13.04
CA LEU A 178 -1.06 -1.63 -13.26
C LEU A 178 -0.51 -3.05 -13.13
N VAL A 179 -1.21 -3.96 -12.45
CA VAL A 179 -0.86 -5.38 -12.41
C VAL A 179 -1.25 -6.01 -13.74
N LYS A 180 -0.26 -6.34 -14.56
CA LYS A 180 -0.48 -6.86 -15.92
C LYS A 180 -0.53 -8.38 -15.96
N GLU A 181 0.37 -9.02 -15.24
CA GLU A 181 0.55 -10.46 -15.28
C GLU A 181 0.94 -11.00 -13.91
N VAL A 182 0.41 -12.18 -13.61
CA VAL A 182 0.71 -12.93 -12.39
C VAL A 182 0.92 -14.38 -12.77
N GLU A 183 2.14 -14.86 -12.58
CA GLU A 183 2.51 -16.25 -12.77
C GLU A 183 2.69 -16.93 -11.42
N TYR A 184 2.38 -18.23 -11.35
CA TYR A 184 2.52 -19.01 -10.13
C TYR A 184 3.15 -20.37 -10.41
N ASP A 185 4.28 -20.61 -9.76
CA ASP A 185 4.92 -21.91 -9.68
C ASP A 185 4.60 -22.54 -8.31
N PRO A 186 3.73 -23.57 -8.26
CA PRO A 186 3.36 -24.24 -7.00
C PRO A 186 4.50 -25.05 -6.38
N ASP A 187 5.40 -25.61 -7.19
CA ASP A 187 6.50 -26.46 -6.72
C ASP A 187 7.57 -25.61 -6.04
N ALA A 188 7.91 -24.46 -6.66
CA ALA A 188 8.81 -23.49 -6.08
C ALA A 188 8.15 -22.59 -5.01
N ARG A 189 6.81 -22.59 -4.91
CA ARG A 189 5.98 -21.66 -4.11
C ARG A 189 6.27 -20.19 -4.46
N MET A 190 6.54 -19.94 -5.74
CA MET A 190 6.97 -18.67 -6.27
C MET A 190 5.84 -18.02 -7.05
N ILE A 191 5.62 -16.74 -6.78
CA ILE A 191 4.64 -15.91 -7.46
C ILE A 191 5.41 -14.77 -8.13
N ILE A 192 5.27 -14.64 -9.45
CA ILE A 192 5.88 -13.56 -10.21
C ILE A 192 4.78 -12.59 -10.58
N VAL A 193 4.97 -11.30 -10.28
CA VAL A 193 3.99 -10.24 -10.53
C VAL A 193 4.62 -9.15 -11.36
N ASP A 194 4.10 -8.93 -12.57
CA ASP A 194 4.52 -7.83 -13.42
C ASP A 194 3.60 -6.63 -13.23
N VAL A 195 4.17 -5.54 -12.72
CA VAL A 195 3.50 -4.25 -12.55
C VAL A 195 4.06 -3.27 -13.56
N GLN A 196 3.20 -2.78 -14.46
CA GLN A 196 3.59 -1.92 -15.57
C GLN A 196 2.67 -0.72 -15.73
N LYS A 197 3.28 0.42 -16.05
CA LYS A 197 2.61 1.65 -16.49
C LYS A 197 3.03 2.01 -17.91
N ALA A 198 2.28 2.93 -18.52
CA ALA A 198 2.66 3.47 -19.83
C ALA A 198 4.04 4.15 -19.76
N LYS A 199 4.85 3.97 -20.80
CA LYS A 199 6.15 4.65 -20.90
C LYS A 199 5.94 6.17 -20.87
N GLY A 200 6.67 6.85 -19.99
CA GLY A 200 6.57 8.30 -19.78
C GLY A 200 5.50 8.73 -18.78
N ASP A 201 4.66 7.82 -18.27
CA ASP A 201 3.74 8.15 -17.18
C ASP A 201 4.51 8.41 -15.88
N ARG A 202 4.27 9.57 -15.27
CA ARG A 202 4.89 10.04 -14.02
C ARG A 202 3.91 10.12 -12.85
N LYS A 203 2.65 9.70 -13.02
CA LYS A 203 1.63 9.75 -11.98
C LYS A 203 1.88 8.74 -10.86
N ALA A 204 2.30 7.53 -11.24
CA ALA A 204 2.57 6.44 -10.31
C ALA A 204 4.07 6.10 -10.28
N ASP A 205 4.72 6.24 -9.13
CA ASP A 205 6.10 5.79 -8.93
C ASP A 205 6.10 4.31 -8.49
N LEU A 206 6.28 3.40 -9.44
CA LEU A 206 6.26 1.95 -9.17
C LEU A 206 7.34 1.53 -8.15
N SER A 207 8.45 2.28 -8.07
CA SER A 207 9.54 1.96 -7.16
C SER A 207 9.16 2.14 -5.70
N ARG A 208 8.24 3.06 -5.42
CA ARG A 208 7.72 3.30 -4.09
C ARG A 208 6.99 2.06 -3.58
N MET A 209 6.04 1.52 -4.34
CA MET A 209 5.34 0.29 -3.97
C MET A 209 6.32 -0.88 -3.80
N ALA A 210 7.21 -1.08 -4.78
CA ALA A 210 8.18 -2.18 -4.75
C ALA A 210 9.02 -2.17 -3.46
N TYR A 211 9.49 -0.98 -3.06
CA TYR A 211 10.29 -0.82 -1.85
C TYR A 211 9.54 -1.14 -0.54
N TYR A 212 8.23 -0.95 -0.51
CA TYR A 212 7.39 -1.34 0.63
C TYR A 212 7.04 -2.85 0.60
N VAL A 213 6.91 -3.44 -0.59
CA VAL A 213 6.73 -4.89 -0.76
C VAL A 213 7.98 -5.65 -0.30
N ASP A 214 9.17 -5.15 -0.64
CA ASP A 214 10.43 -5.77 -0.24
C ASP A 214 10.65 -5.75 1.27
N GLU A 215 10.18 -4.70 1.97
CA GLU A 215 10.28 -4.63 3.43
C GLU A 215 9.25 -5.52 4.12
N GLU A 216 8.00 -5.49 3.66
CA GLU A 216 6.94 -6.33 4.18
C GLU A 216 6.15 -6.96 3.04
N ALA A 217 6.44 -8.24 2.81
CA ALA A 217 5.72 -9.02 1.81
C ALA A 217 4.20 -8.96 2.10
N PRO A 218 3.37 -8.66 1.09
CA PRO A 218 1.93 -8.55 1.25
C PRO A 218 1.31 -9.88 1.71
N THR A 219 0.32 -9.79 2.61
CA THR A 219 -0.52 -10.93 2.97
C THR A 219 -1.74 -10.96 2.05
N PHE A 220 -1.82 -12.00 1.23
CA PHE A 220 -2.96 -12.16 0.33
C PHE A 220 -4.05 -13.02 0.98
N THR A 221 -5.25 -12.47 1.10
CA THR A 221 -6.43 -13.24 1.49
C THR A 221 -7.32 -13.50 0.29
N MET A 222 -7.43 -14.76 -0.12
CA MET A 222 -8.34 -15.17 -1.20
C MET A 222 -9.82 -15.15 -0.78
N LYS A 223 -10.14 -14.83 0.48
CA LYS A 223 -11.51 -14.86 1.01
C LYS A 223 -12.40 -13.71 0.52
N LYS A 224 -11.83 -12.55 0.14
CA LYS A 224 -12.58 -11.31 -0.12
C LYS A 224 -13.22 -11.18 -1.51
N LEU A 225 -12.95 -12.10 -2.44
CA LEU A 225 -13.54 -12.01 -3.80
C LEU A 225 -15.05 -12.30 -3.86
N THR A 226 -15.67 -12.76 -2.77
CA THR A 226 -17.09 -13.13 -2.72
C THR A 226 -18.06 -11.97 -2.45
N GLY A 227 -17.57 -10.75 -2.16
CA GLY A 227 -18.43 -9.62 -1.78
C GLY A 227 -19.49 -9.28 -2.84
N GLY A 228 -19.12 -9.32 -4.13
CA GLY A 228 -20.06 -9.10 -5.24
C GLY A 228 -21.12 -10.19 -5.35
N ILE A 229 -20.74 -11.45 -5.16
CA ILE A 229 -21.66 -12.59 -5.23
C ILE A 229 -22.68 -12.53 -4.08
N ILE A 230 -22.24 -12.16 -2.87
CA ILE A 230 -23.13 -12.04 -1.71
C ILE A 230 -24.18 -10.94 -1.94
N ALA A 231 -23.78 -9.79 -2.50
CA ALA A 231 -24.71 -8.70 -2.80
C ALA A 231 -25.78 -9.14 -3.83
N VAL A 232 -25.39 -9.86 -4.87
CA VAL A 232 -26.33 -10.39 -5.89
C VAL A 232 -27.31 -11.39 -5.25
N ILE A 233 -26.82 -12.33 -4.44
CA ILE A 233 -27.67 -13.33 -3.78
C ILE A 233 -28.69 -12.67 -2.86
N VAL A 234 -28.29 -11.66 -2.07
CA VAL A 234 -29.20 -10.94 -1.16
C VAL A 234 -30.31 -10.23 -1.93
N VAL A 235 -29.99 -9.57 -3.05
CA VAL A 235 -30.99 -8.89 -3.89
C VAL A 235 -31.99 -9.89 -4.49
N VAL A 236 -31.51 -11.03 -4.97
CA VAL A 236 -32.37 -12.09 -5.53
C VAL A 236 -33.30 -12.66 -4.46
N ILE A 237 -32.80 -12.96 -3.26
CA ILE A 237 -33.62 -13.47 -2.16
C ILE A 237 -34.69 -12.45 -1.76
N LEU A 238 -34.34 -11.17 -1.64
CA LEU A 238 -35.30 -10.11 -1.30
C LEU A 238 -36.40 -9.97 -2.35
N ALA A 239 -36.05 -10.06 -3.64
CA ALA A 239 -37.02 -10.01 -4.74
C ALA A 239 -38.00 -11.20 -4.71
N VAL A 240 -37.51 -12.42 -4.44
CA VAL A 240 -38.35 -13.62 -4.32
C VAL A 240 -39.29 -13.52 -3.11
N VAL A 241 -38.78 -13.08 -1.96
CA VAL A 241 -39.61 -12.90 -0.75
C VAL A 241 -40.69 -11.84 -0.98
N ALA A 242 -40.34 -10.71 -1.60
CA ALA A 242 -41.32 -9.67 -1.96
C ALA A 242 -42.40 -10.21 -2.92
N GLY A 243 -42.01 -10.99 -3.94
CA GLY A 243 -42.95 -11.63 -4.86
C GLY A 243 -43.90 -12.61 -4.16
N LEU A 244 -43.39 -13.44 -3.24
CA LEU A 244 -44.20 -14.36 -2.45
C LEU A 244 -45.17 -13.63 -1.51
N LEU A 245 -44.74 -12.53 -0.88
CA LEU A 245 -45.62 -11.70 -0.05
C LEU A 245 -46.75 -11.09 -0.87
N VAL A 246 -46.46 -10.53 -2.04
CA VAL A 246 -47.48 -9.98 -2.95
C VAL A 246 -48.49 -11.05 -3.35
N LEU A 247 -48.04 -12.24 -3.74
CA LEU A 247 -48.93 -13.37 -4.08
C LEU A 247 -49.78 -13.82 -2.88
N PHE A 248 -49.20 -13.88 -1.69
CA PHE A 248 -49.92 -14.22 -0.46
C PHE A 248 -51.04 -13.20 -0.16
N PHE A 249 -50.74 -11.91 -0.23
CA PHE A 249 -51.74 -10.85 0.00
C PHE A 249 -52.79 -10.77 -1.11
N ALA A 250 -52.42 -11.02 -2.37
CA ALA A 250 -53.38 -11.10 -3.48
C ALA A 250 -54.36 -12.27 -3.30
N ARG A 251 -53.87 -13.47 -2.99
CA ARG A 251 -54.72 -14.64 -2.72
C ARG A 251 -55.65 -14.43 -1.51
N LYS A 252 -55.16 -13.75 -0.46
CA LYS A 252 -55.98 -13.41 0.70
C LYS A 252 -57.09 -12.40 0.38
N ARG A 253 -56.87 -11.50 -0.59
CA ARG A 253 -57.90 -10.56 -1.07
C ARG A 253 -58.97 -11.28 -1.89
N GLU A 254 -58.58 -12.17 -2.81
CA GLU A 254 -59.51 -12.99 -3.62
C GLU A 254 -60.47 -13.79 -2.73
N GLN A 255 -59.99 -14.40 -1.64
CA GLN A 255 -60.84 -15.13 -0.68
C GLN A 255 -61.88 -14.26 0.06
N LYS A 256 -61.71 -12.92 0.10
CA LYS A 256 -62.66 -12.00 0.74
C LYS A 256 -63.76 -11.49 -0.18
N TYR A 257 -63.66 -11.70 -1.49
CA TYR A 257 -64.70 -11.30 -2.45
C TYR A 257 -65.47 -12.53 -2.91
N SER A 258 -66.64 -12.76 -2.32
CA SER A 258 -67.64 -13.66 -2.89
C SER A 258 -68.44 -12.89 -3.94
N LYS A 259 -68.54 -13.43 -5.16
CA LYS A 259 -69.29 -12.82 -6.25
C LYS A 259 -70.78 -12.82 -5.86
N ALA A 260 -71.35 -11.64 -5.61
CA ALA A 260 -72.80 -11.51 -5.41
C ALA A 260 -73.51 -11.64 -6.76
N GLU A 261 -74.55 -12.45 -6.82
CA GLU A 261 -75.36 -12.66 -8.02
C GLU A 261 -76.06 -11.35 -8.43
N PRO A 262 -75.96 -10.92 -9.70
CA PRO A 262 -76.62 -9.70 -10.15
C PRO A 262 -78.14 -9.88 -10.12
N ARG A 263 -78.85 -9.05 -9.35
CA ARG A 263 -80.31 -8.99 -9.40
C ARG A 263 -80.72 -8.06 -10.53
N GLU A 264 -81.37 -8.61 -11.54
CA GLU A 264 -82.10 -7.82 -12.53
C GLU A 264 -83.30 -7.17 -11.85
N MET A 265 -83.41 -5.84 -11.92
CA MET A 265 -84.60 -5.12 -11.48
C MET A 265 -85.51 -4.98 -12.70
N GLU A 266 -86.58 -5.78 -12.75
CA GLU A 266 -87.66 -5.56 -13.69
C GLU A 266 -88.36 -4.24 -13.34
N ALA A 267 -88.40 -3.33 -14.32
CA ALA A 267 -89.12 -2.07 -14.21
C ALA A 267 -90.63 -2.33 -14.39
N LEU A 268 -91.43 -1.85 -13.43
CA LEU A 268 -92.87 -1.68 -13.58
C LEU A 268 -93.21 -0.59 -14.60
#